data_AF-A0A447N675-F1
#
_entry.id   AF-A0A447N675-F1
#
_cell.length_a   1.000
_cell.length_b   1.000
_cell.length_c   1.000
_cell.angle_alpha   90.00
_cell.angle_beta   90.00
_cell.angle_gamma   90.00
#
_symmetry.space_group_name_H-M   'P 1'
#
loop_
_entity.id
_entity.type
_entity.pdbx_description
1 polymer ?
#
loop_
_entity_poly.entity_id
_entity_poly.type
_entity_poly.pdbx_seq_one_letter_code
_entity_poly.pdbx_strand_id
1 'polypeptide(L)'
;MALTSSPVISDALVEQALEGENTALPTFAEARNQFELNYLRKLLQITKGNVTHAARMAGRNRTEFYKLLSRHELDANDFKE
;
A
#
# COMPACT_ATOMS: atom_id res chain seq x y z
N MET A 1 -22.98 30.07 9.59
CA MET A 1 -22.41 29.38 8.41
C MET A 1 -20.91 29.36 8.59
N ALA A 2 -20.38 28.34 9.26
CA ALA A 2 -18.97 28.26 9.61
C ALA A 2 -18.20 27.59 8.46
N LEU A 3 -17.24 28.33 7.91
CA LEU A 3 -16.39 27.95 6.78
C LEU A 3 -15.44 26.83 7.21
N THR A 4 -15.46 25.71 6.49
CA THR A 4 -14.57 24.57 6.69
C THR A 4 -13.13 24.98 6.40
N SER A 5 -12.33 25.24 7.44
CA SER A 5 -10.89 25.40 7.31
C SER A 5 -10.26 24.01 7.22
N SER A 6 -10.20 23.45 6.01
CA SER A 6 -9.33 22.31 5.75
C SER A 6 -7.89 22.80 5.92
N PRO A 7 -7.06 22.15 6.76
CA PRO A 7 -5.66 22.53 6.89
C PRO A 7 -4.99 22.32 5.54
N VAL A 8 -4.51 23.43 4.95
CA VAL A 8 -3.65 23.42 3.77
C VAL A 8 -2.39 22.68 4.18
N ILE A 9 -2.24 21.44 3.73
CA ILE A 9 -0.99 20.69 3.91
C ILE A 9 0.05 21.49 3.13
N SER A 10 0.97 22.14 3.86
CA SER A 10 2.03 22.95 3.27
C SER A 10 2.96 22.03 2.47
N ASP A 11 3.43 22.49 1.29
CA ASP A 11 4.41 21.75 0.46
C ASP A 11 5.58 21.23 1.30
N ALA A 12 6.06 22.00 2.28
CA ALA A 12 7.12 21.60 3.19
C ALA A 12 6.83 20.33 4.02
N LEU A 13 5.57 20.01 4.33
CA LEU A 13 5.19 18.79 5.05
C LEU A 13 5.05 17.58 4.11
N VAL A 14 4.70 17.84 2.85
CA VAL A 14 4.75 16.83 1.77
C VAL A 14 6.21 16.53 1.46
N GLU A 15 7.03 17.56 1.31
CA GLU A 15 8.48 17.46 1.14
C GLU A 15 9.11 16.74 2.33
N GLN A 16 8.84 17.08 3.59
CA GLN A 16 9.43 16.37 4.74
C GLN A 16 9.04 14.89 4.85
N ALA A 17 7.84 14.50 4.41
CA ALA A 17 7.44 13.10 4.34
C ALA A 17 8.13 12.35 3.19
N LEU A 18 8.56 13.07 2.14
CA LEU A 18 9.32 12.57 1.00
C LEU A 18 10.85 12.66 1.22
N GLU A 19 11.33 13.58 2.07
CA GLU A 19 12.75 13.86 2.36
C GLU A 19 13.43 12.73 3.16
N GLY A 20 12.63 11.81 3.73
CA GLY A 20 13.14 10.54 4.27
C GLY A 20 13.54 9.52 3.19
N GLU A 21 13.13 9.72 1.94
CA GLU A 21 13.43 8.86 0.79
C GLU A 21 14.46 9.52 -0.15
N ASN A 22 15.69 9.66 0.35
CA ASN A 22 16.95 9.60 -0.40
C ASN A 22 16.89 9.89 -1.93
N THR A 23 17.00 11.17 -2.30
CA THR A 23 17.81 11.76 -3.41
C THR A 23 18.00 11.08 -4.78
N ALA A 24 17.20 10.10 -5.17
CA ALA A 24 17.10 9.60 -6.54
C ALA A 24 15.68 9.12 -6.79
N LEU A 25 15.03 9.58 -7.86
CA LEU A 25 13.74 9.00 -8.26
C LEU A 25 13.96 7.50 -8.45
N PRO A 26 13.22 6.64 -7.71
CA PRO A 26 13.35 5.21 -7.86
C PRO A 26 13.06 4.83 -9.31
N THR A 27 13.74 3.81 -9.80
CA THR A 27 13.46 3.31 -11.15
C THR A 27 11.99 2.89 -11.24
N PHE A 28 11.44 2.88 -12.46
CA PHE A 28 10.05 2.42 -12.66
C PHE A 28 9.81 1.03 -12.04
N ALA A 29 10.82 0.16 -12.05
CA ALA A 29 10.77 -1.15 -11.42
C ALA A 29 10.63 -1.06 -9.88
N GLU A 30 11.40 -0.20 -9.23
CA GLU A 30 11.34 0.02 -7.78
C GLU A 30 10.04 0.68 -7.35
N ALA A 31 9.61 1.73 -8.06
CA ALA A 31 8.34 2.41 -7.79
C ALA A 31 7.16 1.45 -7.92
N ARG A 32 7.16 0.58 -8.94
CA ARG A 32 6.15 -0.47 -9.12
C ARG A 32 6.18 -1.47 -7.97
N ASN A 33 7.37 -1.92 -7.54
CA ASN A 33 7.48 -2.87 -6.43
C ASN A 33 6.94 -2.27 -5.13
N GLN A 34 7.29 -1.02 -4.82
CA GLN A 34 6.78 -0.31 -3.65
C GLN A 34 5.27 -0.14 -3.71
N PHE A 35 4.73 0.25 -4.87
CA PHE A 35 3.28 0.34 -5.06
C PHE A 35 2.59 -1.02 -4.85
N GLU A 36 3.14 -2.10 -5.43
CA GLU A 36 2.57 -3.44 -5.35
C GLU A 36 2.55 -3.93 -3.89
N LEU A 37 3.64 -3.73 -3.14
CA LEU A 37 3.73 -4.07 -1.72
C LEU A 37 2.70 -3.29 -0.88
N ASN A 38 2.65 -1.96 -1.06
CA ASN A 38 1.69 -1.10 -0.35
C ASN A 38 0.24 -1.46 -0.67
N TYR A 39 -0.05 -1.79 -1.94
CA TYR A 39 -1.37 -2.21 -2.38
C TYR A 39 -1.79 -3.53 -1.72
N LEU A 40 -0.92 -4.54 -1.72
CA LEU A 40 -1.18 -5.84 -1.09
C LEU A 40 -1.42 -5.70 0.42
N ARG A 41 -0.58 -4.92 1.12
CA ARG A 41 -0.75 -4.64 2.55
C ARG A 41 -2.09 -3.98 2.85
N LYS A 42 -2.46 -2.94 2.08
CA LYS A 42 -3.73 -2.23 2.27
C LYS A 42 -4.93 -3.15 2.08
N LEU A 43 -4.87 -4.03 1.08
CA LEU A 43 -5.88 -5.05 0.85
C LEU A 43 -6.01 -6.04 2.02
N LEU A 44 -4.89 -6.53 2.54
CA LEU A 44 -4.88 -7.42 3.69
C LEU A 44 -5.40 -6.73 4.96
N GLN A 45 -5.07 -5.46 5.18
CA GLN A 45 -5.61 -4.67 6.29
C GLN A 45 -7.13 -4.50 6.20
N ILE A 46 -7.66 -4.12 5.03
CA ILE A 46 -9.11 -3.94 4.82
C ILE A 46 -9.85 -5.27 5.02
N THR A 47 -9.22 -6.38 4.62
CA THR A 47 -9.82 -7.72 4.71
C THR A 47 -9.49 -8.47 6.00
N LYS A 48 -8.73 -7.85 6.90
CA LYS A 48 -8.25 -8.45 8.16
C LYS A 48 -7.59 -9.83 7.95
N GLY A 49 -6.68 -9.89 6.99
CA GLY A 49 -5.96 -11.13 6.63
C GLY A 49 -6.78 -12.12 5.80
N ASN A 50 -7.99 -11.79 5.34
CA ASN A 50 -8.77 -12.67 4.47
C ASN A 50 -8.29 -12.59 3.00
N VAL A 51 -7.33 -13.46 2.68
CA VAL A 51 -6.74 -13.58 1.33
C VAL A 51 -7.78 -13.78 0.22
N THR A 52 -8.86 -14.53 0.48
CA THR A 52 -9.89 -14.78 -0.54
C THR A 52 -10.65 -13.51 -0.86
N HIS A 53 -10.98 -12.71 0.16
CA HIS A 53 -11.64 -11.43 -0.02
C HIS A 53 -10.70 -10.41 -0.66
N ALA A 54 -9.42 -10.43 -0.27
CA ALA A 54 -8.40 -9.56 -0.84
C ALA A 54 -8.20 -9.84 -2.32
N ALA A 55 -8.02 -11.12 -2.69
CA ALA A 55 -7.91 -11.54 -4.08
C ALA A 55 -9.13 -11.09 -4.92
N ARG A 56 -10.34 -11.23 -4.36
CA ARG A 56 -11.57 -10.76 -5.02
C ARG A 56 -11.59 -9.25 -5.24
N MET A 57 -11.20 -8.45 -4.24
CA MET A 57 -11.10 -7.00 -4.37
C MET A 57 -10.00 -6.56 -5.35
N ALA A 58 -8.90 -7.31 -5.40
CA ALA A 58 -7.83 -7.09 -6.36
C ALA A 58 -8.18 -7.57 -7.79
N GLY A 59 -9.35 -8.21 -7.99
CA GLY A 59 -9.73 -8.79 -9.28
C GLY A 59 -8.80 -9.90 -9.75
N ARG A 60 -8.24 -10.68 -8.80
CA ARG A 60 -7.27 -11.75 -9.05
C ARG A 60 -7.73 -13.07 -8.45
N ASN A 61 -7.25 -14.16 -9.02
CA ASN A 61 -7.45 -15.49 -8.45
C ASN A 61 -6.67 -15.63 -7.14
N ARG A 62 -7.22 -16.37 -6.18
CA ARG A 62 -6.61 -16.63 -4.87
C ARG A 62 -5.19 -17.18 -4.99
N THR A 63 -4.95 -18.11 -5.92
CA THR A 63 -3.61 -18.69 -6.17
C THR A 63 -2.60 -17.65 -6.65
N GLU A 64 -3.00 -16.77 -7.56
CA GLU A 64 -2.14 -15.69 -8.05
C GLU A 64 -1.86 -14.67 -6.95
N PHE A 65 -2.85 -14.40 -6.09
CA PHE A 65 -2.67 -13.54 -4.94
C PHE A 65 -1.64 -14.10 -3.96
N TYR A 66 -1.66 -15.40 -3.66
CA TYR A 66 -0.61 -16.02 -2.84
C TYR A 66 0.78 -15.91 -3.47
N LYS A 67 0.90 -16.07 -4.80
CA LYS A 67 2.19 -15.87 -5.48
C LYS A 67 2.69 -14.43 -5.36
N LEU A 68 1.79 -13.44 -5.47
CA LEU A 68 2.12 -12.03 -5.25
C LEU A 68 2.58 -11.78 -3.82
N LEU A 69 1.87 -12.32 -2.83
CA LEU A 69 2.26 -12.23 -1.43
C LEU A 69 3.63 -12.83 -1.18
N SER A 70 3.89 -14.06 -1.65
CA SER A 70 5.17 -14.73 -1.49
C SER A 70 6.33 -13.99 -2.18
N ARG A 71 6.09 -13.32 -3.30
CA ARG A 71 7.11 -12.49 -3.99
C ARG A 71 7.53 -11.29 -3.14
N HIS A 72 6.60 -10.72 -2.38
CA HIS A 72 6.85 -9.57 -1.50
C HIS A 72 7.06 -9.99 -0.04
N GLU A 73 7.24 -11.28 0.22
CA GLU A 73 7.41 -11.85 1.57
C GLU A 73 6.32 -11.42 2.57
N LEU A 74 5.10 -11.20 2.07
CA LEU A 74 3.94 -10.82 2.86
C LEU A 74 3.20 -12.07 3.33
N ASP A 75 2.94 -12.16 4.64
CA ASP A 75 2.08 -13.19 5.20
C ASP A 75 0.73 -12.61 5.59
N ALA A 76 -0.35 -13.27 5.17
CA ALA A 76 -1.69 -12.81 5.47
C ALA A 76 -2.09 -12.98 6.94
N ASN A 77 -1.44 -13.88 7.68
CA ASN A 77 -1.69 -14.07 9.11
C ASN A 77 -1.19 -12.89 9.94
N ASP A 78 -0.20 -12.14 9.47
CA ASP A 78 0.28 -10.91 10.12
C ASP A 78 -0.84 -9.86 10.24
N PHE A 79 -1.82 -9.90 9.34
CA PHE A 79 -2.95 -8.97 9.27
C PHE A 79 -4.24 -9.52 9.89
N LYS A 80 -4.17 -10.73 10.48
CA LYS A 80 -5.31 -11.41 11.05
C LYS A 80 -5.30 -11.23 12.57
N GLU A 81 -6.13 -10.31 13.06
CA GLU A 81 -6.50 -10.20 14.49
C GLU A 81 -7.56 -11.25 14.89
#